data_AF-A0A3B0SIA4-F1
#
_entry.id   AF-A0A3B0SIA4-F1
#
_cell.length_a   1.000
_cell.length_b   1.000
_cell.length_c   1.000
_cell.angle_alpha   90.00
_cell.angle_beta   90.00
_cell.angle_gamma   90.00
#
_symmetry.space_group_name_H-M   'P 1'
#
loop_
_entity.id
_entity.type
_entity.pdbx_description
1 polymer ?
#
loop_
_entity_poly.entity_id
_entity_poly.type
_entity_poly.pdbx_seq_one_letter_code
_entity_poly.pdbx_strand_id
1 'polypeptide(L)'
;MTQPYLQNSSVNHRSGHRSGYGEYSYSELVSEMKSLGMDPRPLLEIAANDILSQHGSRGQAYARRMLDQMIAEDDLDGIYLWNALLNHIYNHISHGHHIIH
;
A
#
# COMPACT_ATOMS: atom_id res chain seq x y z
N MET A 1 52.78 -9.44 28.69
CA MET A 1 52.60 -10.28 27.49
C MET A 1 51.13 -10.67 27.42
N THR A 2 50.54 -10.62 26.21
CA THR A 2 49.29 -11.29 25.77
C THR A 2 47.96 -11.04 26.53
N GLN A 3 46.97 -10.47 25.81
CA GLN A 3 45.53 -10.74 26.03
C GLN A 3 45.16 -12.15 25.49
N PRO A 4 43.98 -12.73 25.80
CA PRO A 4 42.70 -12.39 25.15
C PRO A 4 41.55 -12.24 26.18
N TYR A 5 40.25 -12.06 25.89
CA TYR A 5 39.44 -12.05 24.66
C TYR A 5 38.42 -10.86 24.65
N LEU A 6 37.65 -10.72 23.57
CA LEU A 6 36.48 -9.83 23.42
C LEU A 6 35.18 -10.64 23.46
N GLN A 7 34.10 -10.09 24.04
CA GLN A 7 32.73 -10.24 23.50
C GLN A 7 31.72 -9.33 24.20
N ASN A 8 31.15 -8.37 23.46
CA ASN A 8 29.80 -7.81 23.64
C ASN A 8 29.44 -6.94 22.43
N SER A 9 29.31 -7.58 21.27
CA SER A 9 28.93 -6.92 20.01
C SER A 9 27.41 -6.79 19.90
N SER A 10 26.82 -5.81 20.57
CA SER A 10 25.46 -5.38 20.28
C SER A 10 25.48 -4.37 19.12
N VAL A 11 25.71 -4.89 17.91
CA VAL A 11 25.64 -4.09 16.67
C VAL A 11 24.49 -4.62 15.83
N ASN A 12 23.47 -3.77 15.73
CA ASN A 12 22.24 -3.99 14.97
C ASN A 12 22.51 -4.70 13.64
N HIS A 13 22.03 -5.94 13.52
CA HIS A 13 21.90 -6.60 12.23
C HIS A 13 20.76 -5.95 11.44
N ARG A 14 21.04 -4.76 10.88
CA ARG A 14 20.30 -4.29 9.70
C ARG A 14 20.62 -5.26 8.59
N SER A 15 19.74 -6.24 8.40
CA SER A 15 19.89 -7.31 7.42
C SER A 15 20.11 -6.72 6.04
N GLY A 16 21.31 -6.94 5.50
CA GLY A 16 21.67 -6.57 4.15
C GLY A 16 21.39 -7.71 3.19
N HIS A 17 20.24 -7.70 2.54
CA HIS A 17 19.97 -8.51 1.34
C HIS A 17 19.27 -7.66 0.27
N ARG A 18 20.03 -6.79 -0.41
CA ARG A 18 19.60 -6.15 -1.66
C ARG A 18 20.21 -6.90 -2.84
N SER A 19 19.46 -7.84 -3.40
CA SER A 19 19.79 -8.55 -4.63
C SER A 19 18.53 -8.81 -5.44
N GLY A 20 18.47 -8.25 -6.66
CA GLY A 20 17.56 -8.67 -7.74
C GLY A 20 16.07 -8.39 -7.53
N TYR A 21 15.53 -7.43 -8.29
CA TYR A 21 14.09 -7.26 -8.57
C TYR A 21 13.14 -7.63 -7.41
N GLY A 22 13.24 -6.88 -6.31
CA GLY A 22 12.24 -6.99 -5.24
C GLY A 22 10.86 -6.63 -5.78
N GLU A 23 9.86 -7.45 -5.46
CA GLU A 23 8.46 -7.12 -5.69
C GLU A 23 8.11 -5.92 -4.80
N TYR A 24 8.15 -4.71 -5.38
CA TYR A 24 7.67 -3.50 -4.67
C TYR A 24 6.21 -3.70 -4.33
N SER A 25 5.86 -3.52 -3.06
CA SER A 25 4.47 -3.51 -2.65
C SER A 25 3.74 -2.34 -3.32
N TYR A 26 2.43 -2.50 -3.55
CA TYR A 26 1.65 -1.48 -4.24
C TYR A 26 1.65 -0.13 -3.46
N SER A 27 1.72 -0.17 -2.13
CA SER A 27 1.88 1.02 -1.28
C SER A 27 3.24 1.69 -1.46
N GLU A 28 4.35 0.93 -1.48
CA GLU A 28 5.68 1.47 -1.78
C GLU A 28 5.72 2.15 -3.15
N LEU A 29 5.12 1.53 -4.18
CA LEU A 29 5.06 2.11 -5.53
C LEU A 29 4.28 3.43 -5.55
N VAL A 30 3.11 3.50 -4.90
CA VAL A 30 2.30 4.74 -4.80
C VAL A 30 3.05 5.83 -4.04
N SER A 31 3.80 5.48 -3.00
CA SER A 31 4.65 6.40 -2.24
C SER A 31 5.87 6.87 -3.04
N GLU A 32 6.53 5.99 -3.78
CA GLU A 32 7.65 6.32 -4.66
C GLU A 32 7.20 7.28 -5.77
N MET A 33 6.09 6.99 -6.44
CA MET A 33 5.52 7.88 -7.47
C MET A 33 5.36 9.31 -6.94
N LYS A 34 4.77 9.50 -5.75
CA LYS A 34 4.63 10.84 -5.16
C LYS A 34 5.97 11.48 -4.79
N SER A 35 6.94 10.71 -4.28
CA SER A 35 8.26 11.25 -3.95
C SER A 35 9.04 11.72 -5.18
N LEU A 36 8.80 11.08 -6.34
CA LEU A 36 9.34 11.46 -7.64
C LEU A 36 8.53 12.56 -8.35
N GLY A 37 7.48 13.10 -7.71
CA GLY A 37 6.59 14.10 -8.29
C GLY A 37 5.67 13.58 -9.39
N MET A 38 5.56 12.26 -9.55
CA MET A 38 4.60 11.60 -10.45
C MET A 38 3.23 11.49 -9.77
N ASP A 39 2.18 11.50 -10.59
CA ASP A 39 0.80 11.38 -10.13
C ASP A 39 0.36 9.91 -10.07
N PRO A 40 0.06 9.33 -8.89
CA PRO A 40 -0.39 7.95 -8.77
C PRO A 40 -1.90 7.78 -9.04
N ARG A 41 -2.67 8.86 -9.29
CA ARG A 41 -4.13 8.76 -9.53
C ARG A 41 -4.50 7.74 -10.61
N PRO A 42 -3.85 7.67 -11.79
CA PRO A 42 -4.22 6.67 -12.80
C PRO A 42 -4.05 5.23 -12.32
N LEU A 43 -3.03 4.95 -11.50
CA LEU A 43 -2.78 3.63 -10.93
C LEU A 43 -3.85 3.29 -9.87
N LEU A 44 -4.20 4.25 -9.02
CA LEU A 44 -5.24 4.12 -7.99
C LEU A 44 -6.65 3.99 -8.59
N GLU A 45 -6.92 4.66 -9.71
CA GLU A 45 -8.18 4.54 -10.46
C GLU A 45 -8.34 3.15 -11.05
N ILE A 46 -7.28 2.56 -11.63
CA ILE A 46 -7.33 1.17 -12.13
C ILE A 46 -7.65 0.20 -10.98
N ALA A 47 -6.94 0.29 -9.86
CA ALA A 47 -7.18 -0.59 -8.71
C ALA A 47 -8.58 -0.38 -8.07
N ALA A 48 -9.08 0.85 -8.02
CA ALA A 48 -10.46 1.13 -7.58
C ALA A 48 -11.51 0.49 -8.50
N ASN A 49 -11.29 0.53 -9.82
CA ASN A 49 -12.15 -0.14 -10.80
C ASN A 49 -12.05 -1.67 -10.71
N ASP A 50 -10.87 -2.24 -10.43
CA ASP A 50 -10.70 -3.68 -10.21
C ASP A 50 -11.42 -4.17 -8.95
N ILE A 51 -11.39 -3.39 -7.86
CA ILE A 51 -12.17 -3.69 -6.65
C ILE A 51 -13.68 -3.63 -6.96
N LEU A 52 -14.12 -2.65 -7.75
CA LEU A 52 -15.53 -2.51 -8.15
C LEU A 52 -15.97 -3.58 -9.15
N SER A 53 -15.10 -4.06 -10.05
CA SER A 53 -15.44 -5.13 -11.00
C SER A 53 -15.55 -6.49 -10.30
N GLN A 54 -14.71 -6.76 -9.30
CA GLN A 54 -14.72 -8.00 -8.51
C GLN A 54 -15.85 -8.05 -7.48
N HIS A 55 -16.18 -6.93 -6.82
CA HIS A 55 -17.13 -6.89 -5.71
C HIS A 55 -18.45 -6.16 -6.01
N GLY A 56 -18.58 -5.52 -7.18
CA GLY A 56 -19.74 -4.72 -7.56
C GLY A 56 -20.00 -3.60 -6.55
N SER A 57 -21.28 -3.38 -6.23
CA SER A 57 -21.73 -2.42 -5.22
C SER A 57 -21.18 -2.69 -3.80
N ARG A 58 -20.60 -3.86 -3.54
CA ARG A 58 -19.95 -4.18 -2.25
C ARG A 58 -18.48 -3.72 -2.18
N GLY A 59 -17.88 -3.24 -3.28
CA GLY A 59 -16.49 -2.80 -3.32
C GLY A 59 -16.14 -1.73 -2.27
N GLN A 60 -17.05 -0.79 -2.00
CA GLN A 60 -16.90 0.20 -0.94
C GLN A 60 -16.82 -0.43 0.47
N ALA A 61 -17.69 -1.40 0.76
CA ALA A 61 -17.70 -2.11 2.06
C ALA A 61 -16.46 -3.00 2.22
N TYR A 62 -16.00 -3.61 1.12
CA TYR A 62 -14.75 -4.36 1.09
C TYR A 62 -13.54 -3.44 1.37
N ALA A 63 -13.36 -2.37 0.60
CA ALA A 63 -12.25 -1.43 0.78
C ALA A 63 -12.27 -0.77 2.17
N ARG A 64 -13.46 -0.50 2.73
CA ARG A 64 -13.59 -0.02 4.09
C ARG A 64 -13.12 -1.04 5.13
N ARG A 65 -13.51 -2.32 4.99
CA ARG A 65 -13.05 -3.40 5.87
C ARG A 65 -11.54 -3.58 5.80
N MET A 66 -10.94 -3.46 4.62
CA MET A 66 -9.49 -3.52 4.45
C MET A 66 -8.81 -2.34 5.17
N LEU A 67 -9.31 -1.11 5.01
CA LEU A 67 -8.82 0.05 5.76
C LEU A 67 -8.91 -0.15 7.27
N ASP A 68 -10.05 -0.62 7.78
CA ASP A 68 -10.24 -0.89 9.21
C ASP A 68 -9.27 -1.99 9.72
N GLN A 69 -8.87 -2.95 8.87
CA GLN A 69 -7.84 -3.95 9.17
C GLN A 69 -6.43 -3.32 9.26
N MET A 70 -6.02 -2.48 8.31
CA MET A 70 -4.70 -1.82 8.37
C MET A 70 -4.57 -0.92 9.60
N ILE A 71 -5.66 -0.26 10.01
CA ILE A 71 -5.73 0.51 11.27
C ILE A 71 -5.52 -0.40 12.49
N ALA A 72 -6.10 -1.61 12.50
CA ALA A 72 -5.92 -2.57 13.58
C ALA A 72 -4.51 -3.18 13.64
N GLU A 73 -3.79 -3.20 12.51
CA GLU A 73 -2.43 -3.72 12.35
C GLU A 73 -1.34 -2.62 12.51
N ASP A 74 -1.72 -1.35 12.67
CA ASP A 74 -0.83 -0.16 12.70
C ASP A 74 0.03 0.00 11.43
N ASP A 75 -0.45 -0.52 10.29
CA ASP A 75 0.22 -0.41 8.99
C ASP A 75 -0.08 0.96 8.35
N LEU A 76 0.81 1.93 8.60
CA LEU A 76 0.69 3.29 8.07
C LEU A 76 0.64 3.35 6.52
N ASP A 77 1.39 2.50 5.84
CA ASP A 77 1.44 2.46 4.38
C ASP A 77 0.15 1.85 3.80
N GLY A 78 -0.34 0.78 4.44
CA GLY A 78 -1.65 0.19 4.17
C GLY A 78 -2.81 1.15 4.44
N ILE A 79 -2.84 1.83 5.60
CA ILE A 79 -3.85 2.83 5.96
C ILE A 79 -3.93 3.91 4.89
N TYR A 80 -2.78 4.46 4.50
CA TYR A 80 -2.68 5.50 3.48
C TYR A 80 -3.19 5.02 2.11
N LEU A 81 -2.77 3.83 1.67
CA LEU A 81 -3.20 3.21 0.42
C LEU A 81 -4.71 2.96 0.39
N TRP A 82 -5.24 2.25 1.39
CA TRP A 82 -6.66 1.86 1.42
C TRP A 82 -7.59 3.06 1.61
N ASN A 83 -7.15 4.10 2.32
CA ASN A 83 -7.87 5.37 2.37
C ASN A 83 -7.89 6.08 1.01
N ALA A 84 -6.78 6.06 0.25
CA ALA A 84 -6.75 6.61 -1.11
C ALA A 84 -7.70 5.84 -2.05
N LEU A 85 -7.62 4.50 -2.07
CA LEU A 85 -8.50 3.63 -2.86
C LEU A 85 -9.98 3.84 -2.51
N LEU A 86 -10.31 3.93 -1.22
CA LEU A 86 -11.68 4.16 -0.77
C LEU A 86 -12.25 5.50 -1.28
N ASN A 87 -11.43 6.56 -1.33
CA ASN A 87 -11.83 7.84 -1.92
C ASN A 87 -12.08 7.74 -3.43
N HIS A 88 -11.24 7.03 -4.17
CA HIS A 88 -11.48 6.76 -5.60
C HIS A 88 -12.77 5.93 -5.81
N ILE A 89 -13.03 4.92 -4.98
CA ILE A 89 -14.27 4.12 -5.02
C ILE A 89 -15.51 4.98 -4.72
N TYR A 90 -15.46 5.87 -3.72
CA TYR A 90 -16.54 6.83 -3.46
C TYR A 90 -16.79 7.76 -4.64
N ASN A 91 -15.73 8.26 -5.29
CA ASN A 91 -15.86 9.08 -6.49
C ASN A 91 -16.48 8.29 -7.64
N HIS A 92 -16.03 7.07 -7.90
CA HIS A 92 -16.62 6.19 -8.92
C HIS A 92 -18.10 5.88 -8.66
N ILE A 93 -18.52 5.63 -7.42
CA ILE A 93 -19.94 5.37 -7.09
C ILE A 93 -20.79 6.65 -7.21
N SER A 94 -20.30 7.79 -6.70
CA SER A 94 -21.03 9.06 -6.71
C SER A 94 -21.18 9.68 -8.12
N HIS A 95 -20.19 9.48 -8.98
CA HIS A 95 -20.22 9.90 -10.39
C HIS A 95 -20.75 8.79 -11.32
N GLY A 96 -21.05 7.61 -10.77
CA GLY A 96 -21.23 6.34 -11.48
C GLY A 96 -22.64 5.96 -11.91
N HIS A 97 -23.53 6.93 -12.16
CA HIS A 97 -24.81 6.64 -12.85
C HIS A 97 -24.61 6.53 -14.39
N HIS A 98 -23.48 5.94 -14.82
CA HIS A 98 -23.06 5.80 -16.21
C HIS A 98 -22.19 4.53 -16.40
N ILE A 99 -22.75 3.37 -16.05
CA ILE A 99 -22.27 2.10 -16.64
C ILE A 99 -23.07 1.91 -17.93
N ILE A 100 -22.42 2.10 -19.08
CA ILE A 100 -23.00 1.79 -20.39
C ILE A 100 -23.03 0.27 -20.51
N HIS A 101 -24.20 -0.25 -20.91
CA HIS A 101 -24.55 -1.67 -20.86
C HIS A 101 -24.43 -2.36 -22.22
#